data_AF-A0A7H1NTR2-F1
#
_entry.id   AF-A0A7H1NTR2-F1
#
_cell.length_a   1.000
_cell.length_b   1.000
_cell.length_c   1.000
_cell.angle_alpha   90.00
_cell.angle_beta   90.00
_cell.angle_gamma   90.00
#
_symmetry.space_group_name_H-M   'P 1'
#
loop_
_entity.id
_entity.type
_entity.pdbx_description
1 polymer ?
#
loop_
_entity_poly.entity_id
_entity_poly.type
_entity_poly.pdbx_seq_one_letter_code
_entity_poly.pdbx_strand_id
1 'polypeptide(L)'
;MIDSCRAWLIGYRHNLFSKDHWFAELWGGSVLMIFPILAHYGPSKPEAEWPPDLGFTHVLPDHMWQTLMLIVGLLQIISLGTKSLLFRGTCAFIAGWLACWATLNIYIYGAGVHPGIALGTGWVGINMFAVSRCVAGLR
;
A
#
# COMPACT_ATOMS: atom_id res chain seq x y z
N MET A 1 -0.65 -29.51 -11.90
CA MET A 1 -0.10 -28.38 -11.10
C MET A 1 0.70 -27.40 -11.95
N ILE A 2 1.57 -27.87 -12.87
CA ILE A 2 2.36 -27.02 -13.77
C ILE A 2 1.49 -26.21 -14.75
N ASP A 3 0.41 -26.80 -15.27
CA ASP A 3 -0.47 -26.11 -16.24
C ASP A 3 -1.27 -24.95 -15.62
N SER A 4 -1.59 -25.04 -14.33
CA SER A 4 -2.27 -23.99 -13.58
C SER A 4 -1.36 -22.77 -13.36
N CYS A 5 -0.08 -22.98 -13.04
CA CYS A 5 0.91 -21.89 -12.96
C CYS A 5 1.15 -21.24 -14.31
N ARG A 6 1.17 -22.03 -15.39
CA ARG A 6 1.40 -21.53 -16.75
C ARG A 6 0.22 -20.70 -17.27
N ALA A 7 -1.00 -21.17 -17.03
CA ALA A 7 -2.22 -20.42 -17.34
C ALA A 7 -2.32 -19.12 -16.51
N TRP A 8 -1.92 -19.17 -15.23
CA TRP A 8 -1.83 -17.98 -14.38
C TRP A 8 -0.82 -16.97 -14.92
N LEU A 9 0.39 -17.41 -15.31
CA LEU A 9 1.42 -16.56 -15.90
C LEU A 9 1.00 -15.93 -17.24
N ILE A 10 0.29 -16.67 -18.09
CA ILE A 10 -0.20 -16.17 -19.38
C ILE A 10 -1.33 -15.15 -19.18
N GLY A 11 -2.27 -15.42 -18.26
CA GLY A 11 -3.32 -14.48 -17.88
C GLY A 11 -2.77 -13.21 -17.23
N TYR A 12 -1.76 -13.36 -16.35
CA TYR A 12 -1.04 -12.26 -15.73
C TYR A 12 -0.36 -11.37 -16.78
N ARG A 13 0.29 -11.98 -17.76
CA ARG A 13 0.96 -11.26 -18.85
C ARG A 13 -0.03 -10.52 -19.74
N HIS A 14 -1.20 -11.10 -20.02
CA HIS A 14 -2.23 -10.43 -20.83
C HIS A 14 -2.85 -9.24 -20.12
N ASN A 15 -3.13 -9.38 -18.81
CA ASN A 15 -3.59 -8.29 -17.95
C ASN A 15 -2.54 -7.16 -17.88
N LEU A 16 -1.24 -7.50 -17.76
CA LEU A 16 -0.14 -6.53 -17.68
C LEU A 16 -0.15 -5.47 -18.80
N PHE A 17 -0.62 -5.83 -20.00
CA PHE A 17 -0.63 -4.97 -21.19
C PHE A 17 -2.02 -4.44 -21.57
N SER A 18 -3.09 -4.76 -20.83
CA SER A 18 -4.47 -4.35 -21.15
C SER A 18 -5.06 -3.40 -20.11
N LYS A 19 -4.74 -2.10 -20.15
CA LYS A 19 -5.41 -1.04 -19.35
C LYS A 19 -5.52 -1.30 -17.83
N ASP A 20 -4.77 -2.27 -17.31
CA ASP A 20 -4.83 -2.72 -15.95
C ASP A 20 -3.99 -1.79 -15.07
N HIS A 21 -4.57 -1.43 -13.94
CA HIS A 21 -3.96 -0.65 -12.87
C HIS A 21 -3.09 -1.54 -11.97
N TRP A 22 -2.60 -2.65 -12.52
CA TRP A 22 -1.77 -3.63 -11.83
C TRP A 22 -0.50 -2.98 -11.29
N PHE A 23 0.07 -1.99 -11.99
CA PHE A 23 1.23 -1.25 -11.52
C PHE A 23 0.94 -0.50 -10.22
N ALA A 24 -0.25 0.10 -10.11
CA ALA A 24 -0.64 0.83 -8.91
C ALA A 24 -0.86 -0.10 -7.71
N GLU A 25 -1.46 -1.28 -7.92
CA GLU A 25 -1.60 -2.31 -6.90
C GLU A 25 -0.26 -2.91 -6.48
N LEU A 26 0.61 -3.24 -7.44
CA LEU A 26 1.93 -3.78 -7.17
C LEU A 26 2.79 -2.78 -6.40
N TRP A 27 2.79 -1.52 -6.85
CA TRP A 27 3.56 -0.47 -6.20
C TRP A 27 3.00 -0.15 -4.81
N GLY A 28 1.68 0.03 -4.69
CA GLY A 28 0.99 0.28 -3.42
C GLY A 28 1.27 -0.82 -2.39
N GLY A 29 1.12 -2.08 -2.80
CA GLY A 29 1.39 -3.24 -1.94
C GLY A 29 2.87 -3.40 -1.59
N SER A 30 3.78 -3.16 -2.53
CA SER A 30 5.23 -3.24 -2.26
C SER A 30 5.67 -2.20 -1.24
N VAL A 31 5.20 -0.96 -1.35
CA VAL A 31 5.51 0.10 -0.38
C VAL A 31 4.95 -0.24 1.00
N LEU A 32 3.72 -0.78 1.08
CA LEU A 32 3.12 -1.23 2.34
C LEU A 32 3.91 -2.35 3.03
N MET A 33 4.58 -3.21 2.26
CA MET A 33 5.44 -4.25 2.83
C MET A 33 6.83 -3.74 3.21
N ILE A 34 7.42 -2.84 2.41
CA ILE A 34 8.78 -2.33 2.64
C ILE A 34 8.81 -1.35 3.81
N PHE A 35 7.82 -0.46 3.91
CA PHE A 35 7.76 0.57 4.94
C PHE A 35 7.91 0.04 6.38
N PRO A 36 7.14 -0.97 6.83
CA PRO A 36 7.28 -1.53 8.18
C PRO A 36 8.62 -2.25 8.39
N ILE A 37 9.19 -2.86 7.35
CA ILE A 37 10.53 -3.48 7.42
C ILE A 37 11.58 -2.39 7.65
N LEU A 38 11.49 -1.28 6.91
CA LEU A 38 12.40 -0.13 7.11
C LEU A 38 12.20 0.55 8.46
N ALA A 39 10.97 0.62 8.97
CA ALA A 39 10.70 1.12 10.31
C ALA A 39 11.29 0.22 11.40
N HIS A 40 11.24 -1.11 11.22
CA HIS A 40 11.76 -2.07 12.20
C HIS A 40 13.29 -2.17 12.22
N TYR A 41 13.93 -2.12 11.04
CA TYR A 41 15.39 -2.29 10.90
C TYR A 41 16.15 -0.97 10.63
N GLY A 42 15.44 0.15 10.58
CA GLY A 42 16.03 1.47 10.38
C GLY A 42 16.91 1.87 11.56
N PRO A 43 17.91 2.75 11.35
CA PRO A 43 18.76 3.23 12.43
C PRO A 43 17.90 3.96 13.47
N SER A 44 17.71 3.33 14.63
CA SER A 44 17.05 3.87 15.81
C SER A 44 17.89 5.00 16.40
N LYS A 45 17.76 6.21 15.86
CA LYS A 45 18.26 7.40 16.55
C LYS A 45 17.28 7.73 17.68
N PRO A 46 17.71 7.73 18.95
CA PRO A 46 16.84 8.02 20.10
C PRO A 46 16.29 9.45 20.14
N GLU A 47 16.70 10.32 19.21
CA GLU A 47 16.22 11.71 19.06
C GLU A 47 15.19 11.86 17.92
N ALA A 48 14.89 10.79 17.19
CA ALA A 48 13.99 10.80 16.04
C ALA A 48 12.94 9.71 16.22
N GLU A 49 12.00 9.90 17.15
CA GLU A 49 10.70 9.23 17.04
C GLU A 49 10.14 9.59 15.66
N TRP A 50 10.02 8.59 14.80
CA TRP A 50 9.57 8.80 13.43
C TRP A 50 8.12 9.31 13.52
N PRO A 51 7.75 10.46 12.94
CA PRO A 51 6.45 11.09 13.19
C PRO A 51 5.20 10.20 12.98
N PRO A 52 5.21 9.23 12.04
CA PRO A 52 4.25 8.14 11.98
C PRO A 52 4.02 7.40 13.29
N ASP A 53 5.07 7.01 14.00
CA ASP A 53 5.00 6.17 15.22
C ASP A 53 4.29 6.92 16.36
N LEU A 54 4.45 8.25 16.45
CA LEU A 54 3.79 9.09 17.44
C LEU A 54 2.26 9.11 17.29
N GLY A 55 1.75 9.17 16.05
CA GLY A 55 0.31 9.14 15.82
C GLY A 55 -0.29 7.73 15.78
N PHE A 56 0.52 6.73 15.43
CA PHE A 56 0.12 5.33 15.38
C PHE A 56 -0.06 4.75 16.80
N THR A 57 0.90 4.97 17.70
CA THR A 57 0.88 4.47 19.09
C THR A 57 -0.32 4.93 19.91
N HIS A 58 -0.92 6.09 19.61
CA HIS A 58 -2.12 6.57 20.30
C HIS A 58 -3.35 5.69 20.06
N VAL A 59 -3.39 4.93 18.96
CA VAL A 59 -4.53 4.09 18.58
C VAL A 59 -4.20 2.60 18.70
N LEU A 60 -3.04 2.17 18.21
CA LEU A 60 -2.54 0.80 18.34
C LEU A 60 -1.01 0.81 18.53
N PRO A 61 -0.44 -0.20 19.21
CA PRO A 61 1.01 -0.39 19.28
C PRO A 61 1.67 -0.47 17.90
N ASP A 62 2.90 0.01 17.77
CA ASP A 62 3.63 0.07 16.48
C ASP A 62 3.73 -1.28 15.77
N HIS A 63 4.00 -2.35 16.52
CA HIS A 63 4.09 -3.70 15.95
C HIS A 63 2.76 -4.16 15.34
N MET A 64 1.62 -3.72 15.88
CA MET A 64 0.30 -4.03 15.32
C MET A 64 0.06 -3.25 14.02
N TRP A 65 0.48 -1.98 13.96
CA TRP A 65 0.42 -1.18 12.73
C TRP A 65 1.32 -1.72 11.63
N GLN A 66 2.56 -2.08 11.98
CA GLN A 66 3.49 -2.70 11.06
C GLN A 66 2.94 -4.02 10.51
N THR A 67 2.36 -4.85 11.38
CA THR A 67 1.70 -6.11 10.98
C THR A 67 0.50 -5.85 10.08
N LEU A 68 -0.33 -4.85 10.39
CA LEU A 68 -1.48 -4.48 9.57
C LEU A 68 -1.05 -4.01 8.18
N MET A 69 -0.03 -3.16 8.08
CA MET A 69 0.53 -2.72 6.80
C MET A 69 1.08 -3.89 5.98
N LEU A 70 1.81 -4.82 6.62
CA LEU A 70 2.30 -6.04 5.97
C LEU A 70 1.15 -6.89 5.42
N ILE A 71 0.12 -7.14 6.23
CA ILE A 71 -1.05 -7.93 5.82
C ILE A 71 -1.77 -7.27 4.64
N VAL A 72 -2.03 -5.96 4.72
CA VAL A 72 -2.73 -5.24 3.66
C VAL A 72 -1.88 -5.18 2.39
N GLY A 73 -0.57 -4.97 2.50
CA GLY A 73 0.34 -4.98 1.37
C GLY A 73 0.38 -6.35 0.68
N LEU A 74 0.43 -7.43 1.47
CA LEU A 74 0.34 -8.79 0.96
C LEU A 74 -1.00 -9.06 0.28
N LEU A 75 -2.13 -8.65 0.88
CA LEU A 75 -3.45 -8.81 0.28
C LEU A 75 -3.59 -8.07 -1.05
N GLN A 76 -3.02 -6.87 -1.16
CA GLN A 76 -3.00 -6.08 -2.39
C GLN A 76 -2.11 -6.70 -3.47
N ILE A 77 -1.03 -7.40 -3.11
CA ILE A 77 -0.24 -8.17 -4.08
C ILE A 77 -0.99 -9.44 -4.49
N ILE A 78 -1.61 -10.14 -3.55
CA ILE A 78 -2.42 -11.33 -3.85
C ILE A 78 -3.60 -10.96 -4.76
N SER A 79 -4.19 -9.77 -4.60
CA SER A 79 -5.32 -9.33 -5.43
C SER A 79 -4.99 -9.23 -6.91
N LEU A 80 -3.72 -9.01 -7.28
CA LEU A 80 -3.24 -9.06 -8.67
C LEU A 80 -3.47 -10.41 -9.34
N GLY A 81 -3.47 -11.49 -8.56
CA GLY A 81 -3.76 -12.84 -9.03
C GLY A 81 -5.25 -13.12 -9.24
N THR A 82 -6.13 -12.18 -8.88
CA THR A 82 -7.58 -12.37 -8.89
C THR A 82 -8.24 -11.59 -10.02
N LYS A 83 -9.36 -12.12 -10.55
CA LYS A 83 -10.20 -11.41 -11.53
C LYS A 83 -11.27 -10.52 -10.88
N SER A 84 -11.37 -10.53 -9.56
CA SER A 84 -12.42 -9.81 -8.83
C SER A 84 -12.05 -8.34 -8.66
N LEU A 85 -12.69 -7.46 -9.43
CA LEU A 85 -12.52 -6.01 -9.31
C LEU A 85 -12.96 -5.48 -7.94
N LEU A 86 -13.96 -6.11 -7.32
CA LEU A 86 -14.42 -5.73 -5.99
C LEU A 86 -13.37 -6.05 -4.92
N PHE A 87 -12.71 -7.22 -5.03
CA PHE A 87 -11.62 -7.57 -4.12
C PHE A 87 -10.41 -6.66 -4.30
N ARG A 88 -9.96 -6.46 -5.56
CA ARG A 88 -8.87 -5.53 -5.90
C ARG A 88 -9.15 -4.11 -5.41
N GLY A 89 -10.36 -3.61 -5.63
CA GLY A 89 -10.79 -2.29 -5.20
C GLY A 89 -10.83 -2.14 -3.68
N THR A 90 -11.28 -3.18 -2.97
CA THR A 90 -11.29 -3.20 -1.50
C THR A 90 -9.86 -3.17 -0.95
N CYS A 91 -8.96 -4.00 -1.49
CA CYS A 91 -7.54 -4.00 -1.10
C CYS A 91 -6.88 -2.63 -1.35
N ALA A 92 -7.10 -2.03 -2.52
CA ALA A 92 -6.58 -0.71 -2.86
C ALA A 92 -7.18 0.40 -1.96
N PHE A 93 -8.45 0.30 -1.58
CA PHE A 93 -9.09 1.25 -0.68
C PHE A 93 -8.48 1.20 0.72
N ILE A 94 -8.33 0.00 1.29
CA ILE A 94 -7.72 -0.20 2.61
C ILE A 94 -6.26 0.28 2.59
N ALA A 95 -5.52 -0.03 1.53
CA ALA A 95 -4.14 0.43 1.36
C ALA A 95 -4.04 1.96 1.26
N GLY A 96 -4.92 2.59 0.49
CA GLY A 96 -5.01 4.04 0.40
C GLY A 96 -5.39 4.70 1.72
N TRP A 97 -6.28 4.09 2.50
CA TRP A 97 -6.63 4.53 3.84
C TRP A 97 -5.41 4.51 4.78
N LEU A 98 -4.65 3.41 4.80
CA LEU A 98 -3.42 3.30 5.59
C LEU A 98 -2.36 4.32 5.16
N ALA A 99 -2.16 4.49 3.85
CA ALA A 99 -1.24 5.50 3.31
C ALA A 99 -1.65 6.92 3.71
N CYS A 100 -2.95 7.22 3.68
CA CYS A 100 -3.49 8.52 4.08
C CYS A 100 -3.24 8.78 5.56
N TRP A 101 -3.52 7.79 6.41
CA TRP A 101 -3.26 7.87 7.83
C TRP A 101 -1.77 8.08 8.14
N ALA A 102 -0.88 7.31 7.51
CA ALA A 102 0.57 7.49 7.64
C ALA A 102 1.02 8.90 7.22
N THR A 103 0.49 9.42 6.12
CA THR A 103 0.79 10.77 5.61
C THR A 103 0.32 11.86 6.57
N LEU A 104 -0.89 11.71 7.13
CA LEU A 104 -1.44 12.63 8.12
C LEU A 104 -0.59 12.65 9.40
N ASN A 105 -0.07 11.52 9.86
CA ASN A 105 0.81 11.50 11.02
C ASN A 105 2.14 12.20 10.74
N ILE A 106 2.72 12.05 9.54
CA ILE A 106 3.89 12.84 9.13
C ILE A 106 3.57 14.34 9.14
N TYR A 107 2.37 14.72 8.69
CA TYR A 107 1.96 16.13 8.64
C TYR A 107 1.73 16.74 10.03
N ILE A 108 1.04 16.02 10.93
CA ILE A 108 0.64 16.51 12.25
C ILE A 108 1.83 16.51 13.22
N TYR A 109 2.60 15.42 13.24
CA TYR A 109 3.67 15.21 14.22
C TYR A 109 5.06 15.50 13.65
N GLY A 110 5.20 15.62 12.32
CA GLY A 110 6.45 16.04 11.69
C GLY A 110 6.58 17.56 11.75
N ALA A 111 7.77 18.04 12.11
CA ALA A 111 8.07 19.47 12.28
C ALA A 111 8.09 20.27 10.95
N GLY A 112 6.96 20.39 10.27
CA GLY A 112 6.76 21.23 9.08
C GLY A 112 6.66 20.47 7.75
N VAL A 113 6.92 21.17 6.63
CA VAL A 113 6.85 20.61 5.26
C VAL A 113 7.98 19.61 5.05
N HIS A 114 7.74 18.37 5.43
CA HIS A 114 8.64 17.24 5.25
C HIS A 114 8.47 16.61 3.86
N PRO A 115 9.55 16.27 3.13
CA PRO A 115 9.46 15.55 1.84
C PRO A 115 8.62 14.27 1.90
N GLY A 116 8.53 13.65 3.09
CA GLY A 116 7.66 12.50 3.35
C GLY A 116 6.17 12.76 3.12
N ILE A 117 5.69 14.00 3.26
CA ILE A 117 4.28 14.36 2.98
C ILE A 117 4.00 14.26 1.48
N ALA A 118 4.91 14.73 0.64
CA ALA A 118 4.78 14.65 -0.81
C ALA A 118 4.81 13.19 -1.28
N LEU A 119 5.72 12.38 -0.73
CA LEU A 119 5.78 10.95 -1.00
C LEU A 119 4.52 10.22 -0.52
N GLY A 120 4.05 10.53 0.69
CA GLY A 120 2.83 9.97 1.25
C GLY A 120 1.59 10.31 0.43
N THR A 121 1.45 11.58 0.01
CA THR A 121 0.35 12.03 -0.84
C THR A 121 0.39 11.37 -2.22
N GLY A 122 1.58 11.20 -2.81
CA GLY A 122 1.75 10.43 -4.05
C GLY A 122 1.32 8.98 -3.90
N TRP A 123 1.65 8.35 -2.77
CA TRP A 123 1.24 6.98 -2.46
C TRP A 123 -0.27 6.83 -2.25
N VAL A 124 -0.92 7.78 -1.58
CA VAL A 124 -2.38 7.86 -1.49
C VAL A 124 -2.99 7.96 -2.88
N GLY A 125 -2.45 8.85 -3.74
CA GLY A 125 -2.90 9.03 -5.11
C GLY A 125 -2.83 7.75 -5.95
N ILE A 126 -1.76 6.97 -5.82
CA ILE A 126 -1.61 5.69 -6.53
C ILE A 126 -2.67 4.68 -6.11
N ASN A 127 -2.96 4.56 -4.81
CA ASN A 127 -4.01 3.67 -4.33
C ASN A 127 -5.40 4.15 -4.74
N MET A 128 -5.68 5.46 -4.66
CA MET A 128 -6.94 6.03 -5.12
C MET A 128 -7.12 5.90 -6.64
N PHE A 129 -6.04 5.94 -7.41
CA PHE A 129 -6.07 5.60 -8.83
C PHE A 129 -6.49 4.14 -9.03
N ALA A 130 -5.91 3.18 -8.31
CA ALA A 130 -6.33 1.78 -8.37
C ALA A 130 -7.82 1.60 -7.99
N VAL A 131 -8.27 2.25 -6.91
CA VAL A 131 -9.69 2.27 -6.51
C VAL A 131 -10.57 2.84 -7.62
N SER A 132 -10.20 3.97 -8.20
CA SER A 132 -10.98 4.60 -9.27
C SER A 132 -11.15 3.67 -10.47
N ARG A 133 -10.13 2.86 -10.80
CA ARG A 133 -10.18 1.91 -11.91
C ARG A 133 -11.00 0.66 -11.57
N CYS A 134 -10.98 0.21 -10.32
CA CYS A 134 -11.85 -0.85 -9.83
C CYS A 134 -13.34 -0.44 -9.77
N VAL A 135 -13.63 0.75 -9.23
CA VAL A 135 -15.00 1.28 -9.04
C VAL A 135 -15.60 1.73 -10.36
N ALA A 136 -14.82 2.42 -11.18
CA ALA A 136 -15.30 2.76 -12.51
C ALA A 136 -15.67 1.47 -13.24
N GLY A 137 -15.01 0.32 -13.02
CA GLY A 137 -15.37 -0.96 -13.65
C GLY A 137 -15.35 -0.92 -15.18
N LEU A 138 -14.91 0.18 -15.77
CA LEU A 138 -15.37 0.62 -17.09
C LEU A 138 -14.18 1.07 -17.94
N ARG A 139 -14.05 0.32 -19.04
CA ARG A 139 -13.81 0.77 -20.43
C ARG A 139 -12.46 1.41 -20.78
#